data_AF-A0A6N9QXJ4-F1
#
_entry.id   AF-A0A6N9QXJ4-F1
#
_cell.length_a   1.000
_cell.length_b   1.000
_cell.length_c   1.000
_cell.angle_alpha   90.00
_cell.angle_beta   90.00
_cell.angle_gamma   90.00
#
_symmetry.space_group_name_H-M   'P 1'
#
loop_
_entity.id
_entity.type
_entity.pdbx_description
1 polymer ?
#
loop_
_entity_poly.entity_id
_entity_poly.type
_entity_poly.pdbx_seq_one_letter_code
_entity_poly.pdbx_strand_id
1 'polypeptide(L)'
;MRSLVVTAWFPDAETPSRTPFIVEHCWALQEAGHDVAAVHVNIGRRSCTTEQEVYQGIPVTRVWLDVTDPRSYAHVTRVLSAGLRGADVLHTMAFSAVLLSAPAWAARRLPWVHTEHWNGVVNPASVNPLWQRLAWLRHALRLPHAVTGVTAELCTEMARFSRPGATHVVPCVVENPNPAVEFPASPPLRLVGVGALIDRKRPVLALETVAELVCRDVDVHYTLVGKGPLMESLRKTARELGIENRVELTGAVPPAEIAQRLSDAHIFFLPSAQENFFTAVAEAIAAGRPAAVPLSGGFDDYCTPENSVLTHSWDVPVLADAIETARDRFREADPAAIAATVRARFSRAEIGAQFSRLYRAVARNASGRHVSR
;
A
#
# COMPACT_ATOMS: atom_id res chain seq x y z
N MET A 1 22.51 4.46 -8.67
CA MET A 1 22.95 5.40 -7.59
C MET A 1 22.90 4.65 -6.27
N ARG A 2 23.68 5.06 -5.26
CA ARG A 2 23.56 4.52 -3.90
C ARG A 2 22.43 5.22 -3.17
N SER A 3 21.36 4.51 -2.84
CA SER A 3 20.20 5.06 -2.15
C SER A 3 20.09 4.53 -0.73
N LEU A 4 20.02 5.44 0.24
CA LEU A 4 19.69 5.11 1.62
C LEU A 4 18.19 5.27 1.83
N VAL A 5 17.48 4.15 2.00
CA VAL A 5 16.07 4.14 2.39
C VAL A 5 15.98 4.25 3.91
N VAL A 6 15.14 5.14 4.43
CA VAL A 6 14.93 5.27 5.88
C VAL A 6 13.45 5.10 6.17
N THR A 7 13.11 4.19 7.08
CA THR A 7 11.72 3.87 7.38
C THR A 7 11.49 3.45 8.83
N ALA A 8 10.27 3.66 9.33
CA ALA A 8 9.80 3.05 10.58
C ALA A 8 8.94 1.79 10.36
N TRP A 9 8.76 1.40 9.09
CA TRP A 9 7.79 0.42 8.61
C TRP A 9 8.48 -0.70 7.84
N PHE A 10 9.72 -1.04 8.19
CA PHE A 10 10.38 -2.17 7.54
C PHE A 10 9.88 -3.48 8.18
N PRO A 11 9.62 -4.55 7.41
CA PRO A 11 9.32 -5.86 7.98
C PRO A 11 10.41 -6.34 8.95
N ASP A 12 10.05 -7.22 9.88
CA ASP A 12 11.00 -7.92 10.75
C ASP A 12 10.54 -9.37 10.97
N ALA A 13 11.38 -10.17 11.66
CA ALA A 13 11.07 -11.56 11.94
C ALA A 13 9.79 -11.75 12.76
N GLU A 14 9.43 -10.78 13.62
CA GLU A 14 8.21 -10.82 14.43
C GLU A 14 6.96 -10.43 13.62
N THR A 15 7.12 -9.55 12.63
CA THR A 15 6.06 -9.00 11.80
C THR A 15 6.46 -9.00 10.31
N PRO A 16 6.62 -10.17 9.68
CA PRO A 16 7.12 -10.29 8.30
C PRO A 16 6.15 -9.72 7.26
N SER A 17 4.85 -9.61 7.58
CA SER A 17 3.83 -9.02 6.72
C SER A 17 3.65 -7.50 6.93
N ARG A 18 4.49 -6.86 7.76
CA ARG A 18 4.42 -5.41 8.00
C ARG A 18 4.79 -4.68 6.72
N THR A 19 3.79 -4.06 6.09
CA THR A 19 3.96 -3.07 5.01
C THR A 19 4.89 -3.55 3.88
N PRO A 20 4.47 -4.58 3.11
CA PRO A 20 5.31 -5.21 2.07
C PRO A 20 5.78 -4.22 1.00
N PHE A 21 5.04 -3.13 0.77
CA PHE A 21 5.35 -2.10 -0.22
C PHE A 21 6.74 -1.45 -0.05
N ILE A 22 7.30 -1.37 1.17
CA ILE A 22 8.64 -0.83 1.38
C ILE A 22 9.70 -1.72 0.73
N VAL A 23 9.59 -3.03 0.93
CA VAL A 23 10.53 -4.02 0.37
C VAL A 23 10.38 -4.07 -1.14
N GLU A 24 9.15 -4.04 -1.65
CA GLU A 24 8.88 -4.00 -3.09
C GLU A 24 9.49 -2.77 -3.78
N HIS A 25 9.39 -1.59 -3.17
CA HIS A 25 10.04 -0.38 -3.69
C HIS A 25 11.57 -0.48 -3.66
N CYS A 26 12.15 -1.11 -2.63
CA CYS A 26 13.58 -1.39 -2.59
C CYS A 26 14.01 -2.35 -3.72
N TRP A 27 13.25 -3.42 -3.98
CA TRP A 27 13.53 -4.33 -5.10
C TRP A 27 13.39 -3.65 -6.46
N ALA A 28 12.34 -2.85 -6.65
CA ALA A 28 12.17 -2.06 -7.88
C ALA A 28 13.37 -1.12 -8.13
N LEU A 29 13.92 -0.52 -7.07
CA LEU A 29 15.14 0.28 -7.16
C LEU A 29 16.38 -0.58 -7.50
N GLN A 30 16.55 -1.75 -6.87
CA GLN A 30 17.66 -2.67 -7.18
C GLN A 30 17.62 -3.16 -8.63
N GLU A 31 16.44 -3.54 -9.12
CA GLU A 31 16.23 -3.96 -10.52
C GLU A 31 16.50 -2.84 -11.52
N ALA A 32 16.23 -1.59 -11.12
CA ALA A 32 16.60 -0.41 -11.91
C ALA A 32 18.10 -0.03 -11.81
N GLY A 33 18.93 -0.86 -11.15
CA GLY A 33 20.38 -0.69 -11.06
C GLY A 33 20.84 0.25 -9.95
N HIS A 34 20.03 0.49 -8.92
CA HIS A 34 20.47 1.21 -7.73
C HIS A 34 21.05 0.27 -6.68
N ASP A 35 22.06 0.75 -5.98
CA ASP A 35 22.60 0.08 -4.79
C ASP A 35 21.79 0.58 -3.58
N VAL A 36 20.97 -0.29 -3.00
CA VAL A 36 19.96 0.08 -2.01
C VAL A 36 20.35 -0.48 -0.65
N ALA A 37 20.44 0.40 0.34
CA ALA A 37 20.55 0.02 1.76
C ALA A 37 19.41 0.68 2.55
N ALA A 38 18.91 0.02 3.58
CA ALA A 38 17.82 0.51 4.41
C ALA A 38 18.25 0.75 5.87
N VAL A 39 17.68 1.78 6.49
CA VAL A 39 17.69 1.98 7.95
C VAL A 39 16.27 1.87 8.46
N HIS A 40 16.01 0.85 9.27
CA HIS A 40 14.75 0.70 9.96
C HIS A 40 14.84 1.30 11.37
N VAL A 41 14.05 2.33 11.62
CA VAL A 41 13.91 2.94 12.95
C VAL A 41 12.69 2.34 13.65
N ASN A 42 12.94 1.42 14.58
CA ASN A 42 11.91 0.79 15.38
C ASN A 42 11.50 1.73 16.52
N ILE A 43 10.30 2.31 16.44
CA ILE A 43 9.82 3.30 17.41
C ILE A 43 9.09 2.56 18.53
N GLY A 44 9.63 2.61 19.76
CA GLY A 44 9.04 1.91 20.90
C GLY A 44 9.86 2.04 22.18
N ARG A 45 9.39 1.44 23.27
CA ARG A 45 10.03 1.52 24.60
C ARG A 45 11.18 0.53 24.81
N ARG A 46 11.50 -0.29 23.80
CA ARG A 46 12.58 -1.28 23.88
C ARG A 46 13.83 -0.67 23.28
N SER A 47 14.87 -0.48 24.09
CA SER A 47 16.20 -0.11 23.62
C SER A 47 17.01 -1.39 23.41
N CYS A 48 17.40 -1.64 22.17
CA CYS A 48 18.30 -2.74 21.79
C CYS A 48 19.54 -2.18 21.09
N THR A 49 20.61 -2.96 21.08
CA THR A 49 21.82 -2.66 20.31
C THR A 49 21.47 -2.55 18.83
N THR A 50 22.11 -1.62 18.11
CA THR A 50 21.95 -1.52 16.66
C THR A 50 22.38 -2.80 15.98
N GLU A 51 21.52 -3.32 15.09
CA GLU A 51 21.72 -4.58 14.40
C GLU A 51 21.88 -4.33 12.90
N GLN A 52 22.67 -5.17 12.24
CA GLN A 52 22.84 -5.18 10.80
C GLN A 52 22.51 -6.57 10.28
N GLU A 53 21.72 -6.63 9.22
CA GLU A 53 21.34 -7.88 8.57
C GLU A 53 21.14 -7.66 7.07
N VAL A 54 20.88 -8.76 6.36
CA VAL A 54 20.41 -8.71 4.98
C VAL A 54 19.01 -9.31 4.94
N TYR A 55 18.00 -8.46 4.74
CA TYR A 55 16.61 -8.89 4.63
C TYR A 55 16.25 -9.04 3.15
N GLN A 56 16.09 -10.28 2.70
CA GLN A 56 15.70 -10.62 1.32
C GLN A 56 16.53 -9.87 0.25
N GLY A 57 17.86 -9.86 0.42
CA GLY A 57 18.80 -9.21 -0.50
C GLY A 57 19.02 -7.71 -0.26
N ILE A 58 18.36 -7.10 0.72
CA ILE A 58 18.53 -5.69 1.08
C ILE A 58 19.38 -5.59 2.36
N PRO A 59 20.54 -4.92 2.36
CA PRO A 59 21.25 -4.57 3.58
C PRO A 59 20.41 -3.65 4.46
N VAL A 60 20.12 -4.07 5.69
CA VAL A 60 19.30 -3.31 6.66
C VAL A 60 20.09 -3.05 7.94
N THR A 61 20.07 -1.80 8.39
CA THR A 61 20.48 -1.44 9.75
C THR A 61 19.25 -1.15 10.60
N ARG A 62 19.04 -1.89 11.68
CA ARG A 62 17.93 -1.70 12.63
C ARG A 62 18.40 -0.90 13.83
N VAL A 63 17.66 0.16 14.14
CA VAL A 63 17.94 1.04 15.28
C VAL A 63 16.64 1.31 16.04
N TRP A 64 16.71 1.38 17.36
CA TRP A 64 15.55 1.60 18.22
C TRP A 64 15.50 3.03 18.70
N LEU A 65 14.31 3.62 18.60
CA LEU A 65 13.99 4.94 19.11
C LEU A 65 13.06 4.82 20.32
N ASP A 66 13.61 5.08 21.50
CA ASP A 66 12.82 5.39 22.68
C ASP A 66 12.43 6.86 22.65
N VAL A 67 11.14 7.12 22.41
CA VAL A 67 10.59 8.48 22.30
C VAL A 67 10.69 9.29 23.59
N THR A 68 10.96 8.64 24.73
CA THR A 68 11.12 9.28 26.05
C THR A 68 12.58 9.61 26.39
N ASP A 69 13.55 9.06 25.66
CA ASP A 69 14.98 9.28 25.90
C ASP A 69 15.62 10.18 24.82
N PRO A 70 16.00 11.43 25.14
CA PRO A 70 16.71 12.31 24.20
C PRO A 70 18.00 11.72 23.63
N ARG A 71 18.69 10.83 24.37
CA ARG A 71 19.93 10.18 23.91
C ARG A 71 19.64 9.19 22.79
N SER A 72 18.45 8.59 22.77
CA SER A 72 17.99 7.71 21.71
C SER A 72 17.85 8.46 20.38
N TYR A 73 17.30 9.67 20.38
CA TYR A 73 17.27 10.53 19.18
C TYR A 73 18.66 10.86 18.65
N ALA A 74 19.61 11.17 19.54
CA ALA A 74 20.99 11.42 19.16
C ALA A 74 21.65 10.16 18.56
N HIS A 75 21.37 8.98 19.12
CA HIS A 75 21.85 7.70 18.59
C HIS A 75 21.29 7.42 17.18
N VAL A 76 19.97 7.52 16.99
CA VAL A 76 19.34 7.39 15.67
C VAL A 76 19.94 8.38 14.68
N THR A 77 20.11 9.65 15.07
CA THR A 77 20.74 10.67 14.22
C THR A 77 22.17 10.29 13.80
N ARG A 78 22.97 9.69 14.70
CA ARG A 78 24.32 9.20 14.38
C ARG A 78 24.29 8.03 13.39
N VAL A 79 23.39 7.07 13.59
CA VAL A 79 23.21 5.92 12.67
C VAL A 79 22.82 6.41 11.28
N LEU A 80 21.81 7.29 11.20
CA LEU A 80 21.39 7.91 9.93
C LEU A 80 22.53 8.70 9.28
N SER A 81 23.26 9.50 10.07
CA SER A 81 24.42 10.26 9.57
C SER A 81 25.56 9.36 9.06
N ALA A 82 25.71 8.15 9.61
CA ALA A 82 26.64 7.14 9.12
C ALA A 82 26.16 6.51 7.80
N GLY A 83 24.88 6.15 7.69
CA GLY A 83 24.32 5.66 6.43
C GLY A 83 24.43 6.68 5.30
N LEU A 84 24.22 7.97 5.60
CA LEU A 84 24.29 9.04 4.61
C LEU A 84 25.69 9.32 4.06
N ARG A 85 26.80 8.80 4.64
CA ARG A 85 28.15 9.11 4.11
C ARG A 85 28.42 8.48 2.76
N GLY A 86 27.80 7.33 2.49
CA GLY A 86 27.98 6.57 1.25
C GLY A 86 26.79 6.68 0.30
N ALA A 87 25.80 7.53 0.60
CA ALA A 87 24.58 7.64 -0.20
C ALA A 87 24.67 8.81 -1.17
N ASP A 88 24.10 8.63 -2.37
CA ASP A 88 23.90 9.69 -3.36
C ASP A 88 22.49 10.29 -3.24
N VAL A 89 21.53 9.55 -2.67
CA VAL A 89 20.16 10.00 -2.41
C VAL A 89 19.64 9.43 -1.09
N LEU A 90 18.91 10.25 -0.35
CA LEU A 90 18.10 9.84 0.80
C LEU A 90 16.66 9.60 0.32
N HIS A 91 16.10 8.44 0.65
CA HIS A 91 14.70 8.13 0.38
C HIS A 91 13.97 7.78 1.69
N THR A 92 13.05 8.62 2.16
CA THR A 92 12.29 8.37 3.39
C THR A 92 10.91 7.75 3.11
N MET A 93 10.47 6.80 3.92
CA MET A 93 9.15 6.15 3.83
C MET A 93 8.68 5.68 5.22
N ALA A 94 7.49 5.88 5.76
CA ALA A 94 6.49 6.92 5.55
C ALA A 94 6.83 8.19 6.36
N PHE A 95 5.86 9.08 6.58
CA PHE A 95 6.00 10.42 7.17
C PHE A 95 6.96 10.53 8.37
N SER A 96 6.92 9.58 9.32
CA SER A 96 7.78 9.63 10.51
C SER A 96 9.28 9.67 10.16
N ALA A 97 9.69 8.98 9.09
CA ALA A 97 11.06 8.99 8.61
C ALA A 97 11.50 10.38 8.13
N VAL A 98 10.57 11.26 7.73
CA VAL A 98 10.89 12.65 7.37
C VAL A 98 11.40 13.41 8.59
N LEU A 99 10.68 13.32 9.70
CA LEU A 99 11.04 13.98 10.96
C LEU A 99 12.36 13.45 11.52
N LEU A 100 12.54 12.12 11.47
CA LEU A 100 13.72 11.45 11.99
C LEU A 100 14.99 11.70 11.16
N SER A 101 14.84 11.87 9.84
CA SER A 101 15.99 12.06 8.95
C SER A 101 16.44 13.52 8.85
N ALA A 102 15.58 14.49 9.20
CA ALA A 102 15.88 15.91 9.04
C ALA A 102 17.17 16.37 9.74
N PRO A 103 17.47 15.98 11.00
CA PRO A 103 18.72 16.38 11.67
C PRO A 103 19.96 15.82 10.98
N ALA A 104 19.94 14.54 10.60
CA ALA A 104 21.07 13.89 9.90
C ALA A 104 21.26 14.45 8.49
N TRP A 105 20.16 14.74 7.79
CA TRP A 105 20.17 15.34 6.47
C TRP A 105 20.74 16.76 6.48
N ALA A 106 20.49 17.56 7.50
CA ALA A 106 20.97 18.95 7.58
C ALA A 106 22.50 19.09 7.44
N ALA A 107 23.26 18.06 7.84
CA ALA A 107 24.71 18.03 7.75
C ALA A 107 25.26 17.69 6.35
N ARG A 108 24.51 16.96 5.52
CA ARG A 108 24.96 16.51 4.17
C ARG A 108 24.19 17.09 3.00
N ARG A 109 22.93 17.46 3.22
CA ARG A 109 22.03 18.04 2.22
C ARG A 109 21.95 17.23 0.93
N LEU A 110 21.91 15.90 1.04
CA LEU A 110 21.77 15.02 -0.11
C LEU A 110 20.46 15.29 -0.87
N PRO A 111 20.40 14.97 -2.18
CA PRO A 111 19.16 14.72 -2.88
C PRO A 111 18.19 13.91 -2.00
N TRP A 112 16.96 14.40 -1.81
CA TRP A 112 16.02 13.80 -0.85
C TRP A 112 14.65 13.60 -1.50
N VAL A 113 14.26 12.34 -1.61
CA VAL A 113 12.92 11.90 -2.02
C VAL A 113 12.18 11.32 -0.82
N HIS A 114 10.88 11.54 -0.74
CA HIS A 114 10.02 10.91 0.25
C HIS A 114 8.87 10.21 -0.45
N THR A 115 8.52 8.98 -0.07
CA THR A 115 7.31 8.30 -0.53
C THR A 115 6.37 8.09 0.63
N GLU A 116 5.10 8.42 0.41
CA GLU A 116 4.05 8.31 1.41
C GLU A 116 3.04 7.22 1.04
N HIS A 117 2.76 6.36 2.01
CA HIS A 117 1.79 5.26 1.91
C HIS A 117 0.64 5.40 2.92
N TRP A 118 0.76 6.34 3.88
CA TRP A 118 -0.11 6.43 5.04
C TRP A 118 -1.30 7.36 4.83
N ASN A 119 -2.50 6.84 5.05
CA ASN A 119 -3.73 7.64 5.02
C ASN A 119 -3.76 8.69 6.15
N GLY A 120 -2.94 8.55 7.21
CA GLY A 120 -2.87 9.53 8.28
C GLY A 120 -2.39 10.91 7.83
N VAL A 121 -1.67 11.01 6.71
CA VAL A 121 -1.28 12.29 6.12
C VAL A 121 -2.48 13.00 5.46
N VAL A 122 -3.38 12.23 4.84
CA VAL A 122 -4.62 12.69 4.19
C VAL A 122 -5.68 13.04 5.22
N ASN A 123 -5.94 12.13 6.15
CA ASN A 123 -7.01 12.25 7.12
C ASN A 123 -6.46 12.08 8.56
N PRO A 124 -5.90 13.14 9.16
CA PRO A 124 -5.39 13.10 10.53
C PRO A 124 -6.44 12.69 11.57
N ALA A 125 -7.71 13.05 11.35
CA ALA A 125 -8.80 12.73 12.26
C ALA A 125 -9.09 11.22 12.35
N SER A 126 -8.76 10.46 11.30
CA SER A 126 -8.91 8.99 11.30
C SER A 126 -7.86 8.24 12.13
N VAL A 127 -6.81 8.92 12.60
CA VAL A 127 -5.70 8.28 13.33
C VAL A 127 -5.93 8.32 14.84
N ASN A 128 -5.91 9.52 15.43
CA ASN A 128 -6.23 9.78 16.83
C ASN A 128 -6.29 11.32 17.07
N PRO A 129 -6.88 11.78 18.19
CA PRO A 129 -6.99 13.21 18.49
C PRO A 129 -5.64 13.94 18.63
N LEU A 130 -4.59 13.25 19.07
CA LEU A 130 -3.27 13.84 19.21
C LEU A 130 -2.67 14.19 17.85
N TRP A 131 -2.73 13.25 16.89
CA TRP A 131 -2.25 13.48 15.53
C TRP A 131 -3.06 14.56 14.82
N GLN A 132 -4.39 14.60 15.04
CA GLN A 132 -5.22 15.68 14.53
C GLN A 132 -4.74 17.07 15.00
N ARG A 133 -4.36 17.21 16.27
CA ARG A 133 -3.78 18.46 16.82
C ARG A 133 -2.39 18.77 16.26
N LEU A 134 -1.59 17.73 15.99
CA LEU A 134 -0.23 17.85 15.46
C LEU A 134 -0.17 17.83 13.93
N ALA A 135 -1.30 17.92 13.23
CA ALA A 135 -1.38 17.83 11.78
C ALA A 135 -0.60 18.92 11.04
N TRP A 136 -0.24 20.03 11.72
CA TRP A 136 0.66 21.06 11.19
C TRP A 136 2.08 20.54 10.93
N LEU A 137 2.51 19.46 11.62
CA LEU A 137 3.80 18.82 11.37
C LEU A 137 3.95 18.35 9.92
N ARG A 138 2.85 18.14 9.19
CA ARG A 138 2.87 17.79 7.75
C ARG A 138 3.65 18.81 6.90
N HIS A 139 3.83 20.06 7.35
CA HIS A 139 4.72 21.02 6.69
C HIS A 139 6.20 20.57 6.66
N ALA A 140 6.59 19.54 7.41
CA ALA A 140 7.88 18.87 7.24
C ALA A 140 8.05 18.26 5.82
N LEU A 141 6.96 18.05 5.07
CA LEU A 141 6.98 17.68 3.65
C LEU A 141 7.63 18.75 2.75
N ARG A 142 7.94 19.96 3.27
CA ARG A 142 8.78 20.95 2.58
C ARG A 142 10.28 20.63 2.65
N LEU A 143 10.71 19.66 3.47
CA LEU A 143 12.12 19.30 3.60
C LEU A 143 12.62 18.43 2.44
N PRO A 144 11.92 17.35 2.02
CA PRO A 144 12.28 16.62 0.82
C PRO A 144 12.27 17.52 -0.43
N HIS A 145 13.10 17.19 -1.41
CA HIS A 145 13.12 17.84 -2.71
C HIS A 145 12.02 17.33 -3.64
N ALA A 146 11.62 16.08 -3.46
CA ALA A 146 10.44 15.48 -4.08
C ALA A 146 9.67 14.66 -3.04
N VAL A 147 8.36 14.67 -3.16
CA VAL A 147 7.43 13.87 -2.37
C VAL A 147 6.61 13.04 -3.34
N THR A 148 6.50 11.74 -3.10
CA THR A 148 5.68 10.85 -3.92
C THR A 148 4.52 10.30 -3.12
N GLY A 149 3.35 10.25 -3.75
CA GLY A 149 2.17 9.59 -3.23
C GLY A 149 1.80 8.43 -4.13
N VAL A 150 1.25 7.38 -3.52
CA VAL A 150 0.81 6.18 -4.26
C VAL A 150 -0.41 6.41 -5.16
N THR A 151 -1.12 7.54 -4.97
CA THR A 151 -2.27 7.95 -5.79
C THR A 151 -2.28 9.47 -6.02
N ALA A 152 -3.02 9.93 -7.02
CA ALA A 152 -3.23 11.34 -7.33
C ALA A 152 -3.96 12.09 -6.20
N GLU A 153 -4.92 11.45 -5.53
CA GLU A 153 -5.61 12.01 -4.36
C GLU A 153 -4.61 12.31 -3.23
N LEU A 154 -3.78 11.33 -2.87
CA LEU A 154 -2.75 11.50 -1.83
C LEU A 154 -1.76 12.60 -2.22
N CYS A 155 -1.37 12.66 -3.50
CA CYS A 155 -0.51 13.73 -4.02
C CYS A 155 -1.15 15.11 -3.90
N THR A 156 -2.43 15.24 -4.22
CA THR A 156 -3.18 16.49 -4.14
C THR A 156 -3.20 17.02 -2.70
N GLU A 157 -3.42 16.15 -1.73
CA GLU A 157 -3.39 16.53 -0.32
C GLU A 157 -1.98 16.87 0.17
N MET A 158 -0.96 16.09 -0.20
CA MET A 158 0.43 16.38 0.19
C MET A 158 0.96 17.66 -0.44
N ALA A 159 0.51 18.04 -1.64
CA ALA A 159 0.91 19.28 -2.31
C ALA A 159 0.60 20.54 -1.49
N ARG A 160 -0.39 20.48 -0.60
CA ARG A 160 -0.72 21.57 0.35
C ARG A 160 0.38 21.81 1.39
N PHE A 161 1.23 20.81 1.64
CA PHE A 161 2.25 20.83 2.68
C PHE A 161 3.67 20.69 2.14
N SER A 162 3.84 20.29 0.88
CA SER A 162 5.13 20.12 0.22
C SER A 162 5.60 21.42 -0.48
N ARG A 163 6.75 21.37 -1.16
CA ARG A 163 7.20 22.47 -2.01
C ARG A 163 6.32 22.55 -3.27
N PRO A 164 6.03 23.74 -3.81
CA PRO A 164 5.33 23.86 -5.09
C PRO A 164 6.01 23.02 -6.18
N GLY A 165 5.24 22.18 -6.86
CA GLY A 165 5.72 21.32 -7.95
C GLY A 165 6.61 20.15 -7.54
N ALA A 166 6.75 19.85 -6.25
CA ALA A 166 7.58 18.74 -5.77
C ALA A 166 6.83 17.43 -5.56
N THR A 167 5.52 17.39 -5.81
CA THR A 167 4.71 16.18 -5.59
C THR A 167 4.55 15.38 -6.88
N HIS A 168 4.73 14.06 -6.81
CA HIS A 168 4.67 13.14 -7.95
C HIS A 168 3.89 11.87 -7.60
N VAL A 169 3.11 11.32 -8.53
CA VAL A 169 2.50 10.01 -8.32
C VAL A 169 3.54 8.93 -8.63
N VAL A 170 3.80 8.06 -7.66
CA VAL A 170 4.55 6.80 -7.85
C VAL A 170 3.78 5.70 -7.11
N PRO A 171 3.07 4.82 -7.83
CA PRO A 171 2.17 3.85 -7.21
C PRO A 171 2.92 2.74 -6.46
N CYS A 172 2.16 1.92 -5.72
CA CYS A 172 2.72 0.67 -5.18
C CYS A 172 3.10 -0.26 -6.32
N VAL A 173 4.10 -1.11 -6.07
CA VAL A 173 4.39 -2.25 -6.93
C VAL A 173 3.26 -3.27 -6.81
N VAL A 174 2.86 -3.80 -7.96
CA VAL A 174 1.92 -4.92 -8.08
C VAL A 174 2.51 -5.89 -9.09
N GLU A 175 3.18 -6.91 -8.57
CA GLU A 175 3.84 -7.93 -9.38
C GLU A 175 2.96 -9.19 -9.40
N ASN A 176 2.59 -9.64 -10.60
CA ASN A 176 1.96 -10.95 -10.78
C ASN A 176 2.55 -11.62 -12.02
N PRO A 177 3.56 -12.48 -11.85
CA PRO A 177 4.23 -13.14 -12.97
C PRO A 177 3.39 -14.27 -13.57
N ASN A 178 2.35 -14.74 -12.88
CA ASN A 178 1.54 -15.85 -13.36
C ASN A 178 0.72 -15.40 -14.58
N PRO A 179 0.57 -16.25 -15.61
CA PRO A 179 -0.37 -15.97 -16.68
C PRO A 179 -1.78 -15.73 -16.11
N ALA A 180 -2.50 -14.75 -16.66
CA ALA A 180 -3.93 -14.64 -16.36
C ALA A 180 -4.62 -15.88 -16.93
N VAL A 181 -5.42 -16.56 -16.12
CA VAL A 181 -6.14 -17.76 -16.53
C VAL A 181 -7.60 -17.43 -16.83
N GLU A 182 -8.27 -18.27 -17.62
CA GLU A 182 -9.70 -18.14 -17.90
C GLU A 182 -10.52 -18.05 -16.61
N PHE A 183 -11.70 -17.41 -16.69
CA PHE A 183 -12.62 -17.39 -15.57
C PHE A 183 -13.05 -18.83 -15.22
N PRO A 184 -13.21 -19.16 -13.93
CA PRO A 184 -13.71 -20.46 -13.53
C PRO A 184 -15.14 -20.66 -14.07
N ALA A 185 -15.58 -21.92 -14.15
CA ALA A 185 -16.96 -22.22 -14.52
C ALA A 185 -17.94 -21.66 -13.46
N SER A 186 -19.08 -21.14 -13.94
CA SER A 186 -20.19 -20.62 -13.15
C SER A 186 -21.50 -21.28 -13.62
N PRO A 187 -22.46 -21.59 -12.73
CA PRO A 187 -22.47 -21.32 -11.28
C PRO A 187 -21.55 -22.25 -10.45
N PRO A 188 -21.13 -21.83 -9.22
CA PRO A 188 -21.49 -20.59 -8.53
C PRO A 188 -20.64 -19.38 -8.94
N LEU A 189 -21.18 -18.17 -8.76
CA LEU A 189 -20.42 -16.92 -8.81
C LEU A 189 -19.46 -16.86 -7.60
N ARG A 190 -18.15 -16.88 -7.89
CA ARG A 190 -17.08 -16.82 -6.88
C ARG A 190 -16.60 -15.39 -6.66
N LEU A 191 -16.80 -14.86 -5.47
CA LEU A 191 -16.30 -13.58 -5.01
C LEU A 191 -15.08 -13.79 -4.11
N VAL A 192 -14.13 -12.85 -4.15
CA VAL A 192 -12.98 -12.85 -3.24
C VAL A 192 -12.73 -11.47 -2.65
N GLY A 193 -12.46 -11.42 -1.34
CA GLY A 193 -11.99 -10.23 -0.66
C GLY A 193 -10.66 -10.53 0.04
N VAL A 194 -9.70 -9.61 0.00
CA VAL A 194 -8.41 -9.79 0.68
C VAL A 194 -8.12 -8.57 1.56
N GLY A 195 -7.95 -8.78 2.87
CA GLY A 195 -7.63 -7.70 3.79
C GLY A 195 -7.76 -8.08 5.26
N ALA A 196 -7.19 -7.24 6.14
CA ALA A 196 -7.34 -7.41 7.58
C ALA A 196 -8.82 -7.34 8.01
N LEU A 197 -9.23 -8.22 8.93
CA LEU A 197 -10.61 -8.28 9.42
C LEU A 197 -10.82 -7.25 10.54
N ILE A 198 -10.89 -5.98 10.16
CA ILE A 198 -11.05 -4.80 11.03
C ILE A 198 -12.15 -3.88 10.52
N ASP A 199 -12.68 -3.01 11.39
CA ASP A 199 -13.89 -2.20 11.11
C ASP A 199 -13.81 -1.40 9.82
N ARG A 200 -12.67 -0.75 9.54
CA ARG A 200 -12.50 0.07 8.32
C ARG A 200 -12.51 -0.73 7.01
N LYS A 201 -12.29 -2.05 7.05
CA LYS A 201 -12.45 -2.93 5.87
C LYS A 201 -13.91 -3.36 5.67
N ARG A 202 -14.80 -3.03 6.61
CA ARG A 202 -16.24 -3.35 6.65
C ARG A 202 -16.58 -4.78 6.21
N PRO A 203 -15.93 -5.81 6.77
CA PRO A 203 -16.20 -7.19 6.37
C PRO A 203 -17.65 -7.62 6.70
N VAL A 204 -18.31 -7.01 7.70
CA VAL A 204 -19.73 -7.24 8.00
C VAL A 204 -20.62 -6.80 6.84
N LEU A 205 -20.40 -5.57 6.31
CA LEU A 205 -21.10 -5.07 5.12
C LEU A 205 -20.88 -5.97 3.90
N ALA A 206 -19.70 -6.59 3.81
CA ALA A 206 -19.43 -7.57 2.76
C ALA A 206 -20.35 -8.80 2.87
N LEU A 207 -20.53 -9.33 4.09
CA LEU A 207 -21.43 -10.45 4.34
C LEU A 207 -22.90 -10.09 4.11
N GLU A 208 -23.32 -8.89 4.52
CA GLU A 208 -24.67 -8.37 4.26
C GLU A 208 -24.93 -8.27 2.74
N THR A 209 -23.94 -7.85 1.96
CA THR A 209 -24.03 -7.82 0.49
C THR A 209 -24.13 -9.23 -0.12
N VAL A 210 -23.39 -10.20 0.41
CA VAL A 210 -23.52 -11.60 -0.03
C VAL A 210 -24.91 -12.16 0.30
N ALA A 211 -25.44 -11.86 1.49
CA ALA A 211 -26.81 -12.25 1.87
C ALA A 211 -27.86 -11.62 0.94
N GLU A 212 -27.69 -10.36 0.54
CA GLU A 212 -28.56 -9.73 -0.46
C GLU A 212 -28.51 -10.46 -1.81
N LEU A 213 -27.33 -10.84 -2.31
CA LEU A 213 -27.22 -11.65 -3.53
C LEU A 213 -27.93 -13.01 -3.39
N VAL A 214 -27.82 -13.65 -2.22
CA VAL A 214 -28.56 -14.89 -1.91
C VAL A 214 -30.07 -14.67 -1.96
N CYS A 215 -30.57 -13.58 -1.38
CA CYS A 215 -31.99 -13.22 -1.40
C CYS A 215 -32.53 -12.96 -2.81
N ARG A 216 -31.64 -12.60 -3.76
CA ARG A 216 -31.93 -12.40 -5.19
C ARG A 216 -31.76 -13.68 -6.02
N ASP A 217 -31.70 -14.85 -5.38
CA ASP A 217 -31.50 -16.15 -6.02
C ASP A 217 -30.17 -16.27 -6.81
N VAL A 218 -29.15 -15.49 -6.47
CA VAL A 218 -27.80 -15.65 -7.04
C VAL A 218 -27.07 -16.77 -6.31
N ASP A 219 -26.62 -17.79 -7.05
CA ASP A 219 -25.71 -18.81 -6.54
C ASP A 219 -24.30 -18.20 -6.42
N VAL A 220 -23.91 -17.86 -5.18
CA VAL A 220 -22.69 -17.10 -4.88
C VAL A 220 -21.91 -17.75 -3.75
N HIS A 221 -20.60 -17.86 -3.92
CA HIS A 221 -19.63 -18.21 -2.88
C HIS A 221 -18.66 -17.06 -2.66
N TYR A 222 -18.39 -16.72 -1.41
CA TYR A 222 -17.48 -15.63 -1.05
C TYR A 222 -16.33 -16.12 -0.18
N THR A 223 -15.10 -15.97 -0.68
CA THR A 223 -13.89 -16.23 0.09
C THR A 223 -13.32 -14.91 0.60
N LEU A 224 -13.26 -14.74 1.92
CA LEU A 224 -12.64 -13.59 2.57
C LEU A 224 -11.32 -13.99 3.22
N VAL A 225 -10.23 -13.53 2.61
CA VAL A 225 -8.86 -13.82 3.01
C VAL A 225 -8.32 -12.74 3.94
N GLY A 226 -7.87 -13.16 5.12
CA GLY A 226 -7.23 -12.28 6.09
C GLY A 226 -7.54 -12.66 7.54
N LYS A 227 -6.82 -12.02 8.45
CA LYS A 227 -6.98 -12.19 9.90
C LYS A 227 -7.33 -10.85 10.55
N GLY A 228 -8.02 -10.90 11.67
CA GLY A 228 -8.27 -9.71 12.49
C GLY A 228 -9.22 -10.01 13.65
N PRO A 229 -9.43 -9.01 14.53
CA PRO A 229 -10.28 -9.16 15.70
C PRO A 229 -11.75 -9.47 15.36
N LEU A 230 -12.21 -9.15 14.15
CA LEU A 230 -13.59 -9.40 13.73
C LEU A 230 -13.86 -10.85 13.28
N MET A 231 -12.88 -11.75 13.31
CA MET A 231 -13.04 -13.09 12.72
C MET A 231 -14.19 -13.90 13.37
N GLU A 232 -14.31 -13.88 14.69
CA GLU A 232 -15.40 -14.58 15.39
C GLU A 232 -16.77 -13.90 15.18
N SER A 233 -16.81 -12.57 15.19
CA SER A 233 -18.06 -11.85 14.93
C SER A 233 -18.55 -12.07 13.50
N LEU A 234 -17.65 -12.18 12.51
CA LEU A 234 -18.00 -12.50 11.14
C LEU A 234 -18.58 -13.91 10.99
N ARG A 235 -18.02 -14.92 11.69
CA ARG A 235 -18.60 -16.27 11.72
C ARG A 235 -20.03 -16.27 12.27
N LYS A 236 -20.26 -15.49 13.34
CA LYS A 236 -21.60 -15.34 13.93
C LYS A 236 -22.55 -14.66 12.94
N THR A 237 -22.11 -13.57 12.33
CA THR A 237 -22.89 -12.80 11.35
C THR A 237 -23.27 -13.66 10.15
N ALA A 238 -22.35 -14.46 9.60
CA ALA A 238 -22.63 -15.35 8.47
C ALA A 238 -23.74 -16.38 8.81
N ARG A 239 -23.75 -16.92 10.04
CA ARG A 239 -24.81 -17.82 10.52
C ARG A 239 -26.14 -17.09 10.72
N GLU A 240 -26.11 -15.88 11.29
CA GLU A 240 -27.32 -15.06 11.50
C GLU A 240 -27.98 -14.67 10.18
N LEU A 241 -27.17 -14.44 9.14
CA LEU A 241 -27.62 -14.16 7.78
C LEU A 241 -27.98 -15.43 6.98
N GLY A 242 -27.75 -16.63 7.50
CA GLY A 242 -28.01 -17.91 6.82
C GLY A 242 -27.14 -18.19 5.60
N ILE A 243 -25.93 -17.61 5.55
CA ILE A 243 -24.97 -17.74 4.43
C ILE A 243 -23.69 -18.46 4.83
N GLU A 244 -23.64 -19.11 5.99
CA GLU A 244 -22.41 -19.73 6.51
C GLU A 244 -21.82 -20.80 5.58
N ASN A 245 -22.66 -21.49 4.81
CA ASN A 245 -22.22 -22.50 3.84
C ASN A 245 -21.74 -21.89 2.51
N ARG A 246 -21.89 -20.57 2.34
CA ARG A 246 -21.48 -19.81 1.15
C ARG A 246 -20.30 -18.88 1.42
N VAL A 247 -19.80 -18.83 2.66
CA VAL A 247 -18.74 -17.91 3.07
C VAL A 247 -17.55 -18.70 3.64
N GLU A 248 -16.38 -18.53 3.03
CA GLU A 248 -15.12 -19.07 3.52
C GLU A 248 -14.29 -17.96 4.18
N LEU A 249 -14.06 -18.07 5.49
CA LEU A 249 -13.14 -17.18 6.23
C LEU A 249 -11.80 -17.91 6.45
N THR A 250 -10.82 -17.66 5.59
CA THR A 250 -9.58 -18.47 5.53
C THR A 250 -8.61 -18.19 6.68
N GLY A 251 -8.68 -17.00 7.29
CA GLY A 251 -7.58 -16.49 8.11
C GLY A 251 -6.44 -15.93 7.26
N ALA A 252 -5.26 -15.75 7.86
CA ALA A 252 -4.08 -15.33 7.13
C ALA A 252 -3.45 -16.52 6.39
N VAL A 253 -3.20 -16.34 5.09
CA VAL A 253 -2.58 -17.35 4.21
C VAL A 253 -1.31 -16.79 3.55
N PRO A 254 -0.40 -17.63 3.05
CA PRO A 254 0.81 -17.18 2.37
C PRO A 254 0.52 -16.42 1.06
N PRO A 255 1.40 -15.52 0.59
CA PRO A 255 1.18 -14.74 -0.63
C PRO A 255 0.88 -15.58 -1.89
N ALA A 256 1.52 -16.74 -2.04
CA ALA A 256 1.26 -17.64 -3.16
C ALA A 256 -0.18 -18.18 -3.14
N GLU A 257 -0.74 -18.44 -1.95
CA GLU A 257 -2.13 -18.85 -1.82
C GLU A 257 -3.08 -17.67 -2.09
N ILE A 258 -2.75 -16.45 -1.67
CA ILE A 258 -3.52 -15.24 -2.03
C ILE A 258 -3.63 -15.12 -3.55
N ALA A 259 -2.52 -15.23 -4.27
CA ALA A 259 -2.50 -15.15 -5.73
C ALA A 259 -3.38 -16.24 -6.38
N GLN A 260 -3.35 -17.46 -5.84
CA GLN A 260 -4.22 -18.55 -6.31
C GLN A 260 -5.70 -18.25 -6.05
N ARG A 261 -6.07 -17.81 -4.84
CA ARG A 261 -7.45 -17.47 -4.47
C ARG A 261 -8.00 -16.32 -5.32
N LEU A 262 -7.17 -15.32 -5.61
CA LEU A 262 -7.51 -14.26 -6.55
C LEU A 262 -7.77 -14.84 -7.94
N SER A 263 -6.88 -15.70 -8.44
CA SER A 263 -7.02 -16.35 -9.74
C SER A 263 -8.29 -17.23 -9.85
N ASP A 264 -8.71 -17.86 -8.75
CA ASP A 264 -9.87 -18.78 -8.70
C ASP A 264 -11.23 -18.08 -8.51
N ALA A 265 -11.24 -16.74 -8.44
CA ALA A 265 -12.45 -15.94 -8.30
C ALA A 265 -12.94 -15.41 -9.66
N HIS A 266 -14.18 -14.95 -9.69
CA HIS A 266 -14.70 -14.17 -10.81
C HIS A 266 -14.54 -12.67 -10.57
N ILE A 267 -14.83 -12.21 -9.35
CA ILE A 267 -14.87 -10.78 -9.01
C ILE A 267 -14.21 -10.57 -7.66
N PHE A 268 -13.38 -9.53 -7.57
CA PHE A 268 -12.93 -9.02 -6.28
C PHE A 268 -14.00 -8.12 -5.67
N PHE A 269 -14.35 -8.38 -4.41
CA PHE A 269 -15.29 -7.57 -3.63
C PHE A 269 -14.81 -7.44 -2.19
N LEU A 270 -14.56 -6.21 -1.75
CA LEU A 270 -14.35 -5.85 -0.35
C LEU A 270 -14.72 -4.36 -0.16
N PRO A 271 -15.81 -4.04 0.57
CA PRO A 271 -16.28 -2.66 0.73
C PRO A 271 -15.49 -1.90 1.80
N SER A 272 -14.17 -1.76 1.61
CA SER A 272 -13.35 -1.01 2.57
C SER A 272 -13.69 0.47 2.53
N ALA A 273 -13.88 1.09 3.71
CA ALA A 273 -14.20 2.50 3.87
C ALA A 273 -13.00 3.45 3.85
N GLN A 274 -11.78 2.92 3.80
CA GLN A 274 -10.58 3.74 3.86
C GLN A 274 -9.40 3.02 3.22
N GLU A 275 -9.05 3.46 2.02
CA GLU A 275 -7.92 2.97 1.24
C GLU A 275 -7.14 4.15 0.66
N ASN A 276 -5.83 3.98 0.48
CA ASN A 276 -5.06 4.88 -0.38
C ASN A 276 -4.99 4.26 -1.77
N PHE A 277 -4.10 3.28 -1.93
CA PHE A 277 -3.88 2.58 -3.19
C PHE A 277 -4.73 1.32 -3.34
N PHE A 278 -5.26 0.75 -2.25
CA PHE A 278 -6.00 -0.52 -2.25
C PHE A 278 -5.29 -1.69 -2.98
N THR A 279 -4.07 -2.05 -2.54
CA THR A 279 -3.23 -3.05 -3.21
C THR A 279 -3.95 -4.37 -3.56
N ALA A 280 -4.85 -4.85 -2.69
CA ALA A 280 -5.61 -6.08 -2.95
C ALA A 280 -6.50 -6.00 -4.22
N VAL A 281 -7.09 -4.84 -4.51
CA VAL A 281 -7.84 -4.62 -5.77
C VAL A 281 -6.89 -4.65 -6.96
N ALA A 282 -5.75 -3.97 -6.85
CA ALA A 282 -4.75 -3.97 -7.92
C ALA A 282 -4.18 -5.37 -8.18
N GLU A 283 -3.94 -6.17 -7.13
CA GLU A 283 -3.51 -7.57 -7.24
C GLU A 283 -4.58 -8.45 -7.90
N ALA A 284 -5.87 -8.24 -7.59
CA ALA A 284 -6.97 -8.93 -8.23
C ALA A 284 -7.06 -8.59 -9.74
N ILE A 285 -6.99 -7.31 -10.08
CA ILE A 285 -6.96 -6.86 -11.48
C ILE A 285 -5.74 -7.44 -12.17
N ALA A 286 -4.55 -7.41 -11.54
CA ALA A 286 -3.35 -8.04 -12.06
C ALA A 286 -3.47 -9.56 -12.22
N ALA A 287 -4.34 -10.24 -11.47
CA ALA A 287 -4.69 -11.65 -11.66
C ALA A 287 -5.73 -11.87 -12.77
N GLY A 288 -6.17 -10.81 -13.43
CA GLY A 288 -7.19 -10.84 -14.48
C GLY A 288 -8.63 -10.86 -13.95
N ARG A 289 -8.84 -10.44 -12.70
CA ARG A 289 -10.16 -10.41 -12.06
C ARG A 289 -10.66 -8.98 -11.87
N PRO A 290 -11.84 -8.64 -12.42
CA PRO A 290 -12.41 -7.33 -12.22
C PRO A 290 -12.79 -7.11 -10.75
N ALA A 291 -12.85 -5.85 -10.35
CA ALA A 291 -13.31 -5.46 -9.02
C ALA A 291 -14.70 -4.83 -9.08
N ALA A 292 -15.55 -5.16 -8.11
CA ALA A 292 -16.78 -4.42 -7.83
C ALA A 292 -16.64 -3.84 -6.42
N VAL A 293 -16.44 -2.53 -6.26
CA VAL A 293 -16.15 -1.95 -4.93
C VAL A 293 -16.68 -0.52 -4.80
N PRO A 294 -17.08 -0.10 -3.59
CA PRO A 294 -17.34 1.31 -3.32
C PRO A 294 -16.03 2.10 -3.29
N LEU A 295 -16.00 3.27 -3.94
CA LEU A 295 -14.82 4.15 -3.98
C LEU A 295 -14.59 4.81 -2.61
N SER A 296 -13.39 4.64 -2.06
CA SER A 296 -13.03 5.10 -0.71
C SER A 296 -11.58 5.60 -0.58
N GLY A 297 -11.01 6.02 -1.72
CA GLY A 297 -9.67 6.54 -1.88
C GLY A 297 -9.30 6.67 -3.36
N GLY A 298 -8.05 7.04 -3.64
CA GLY A 298 -7.59 7.35 -4.99
C GLY A 298 -7.30 6.15 -5.89
N PHE A 299 -7.94 5.00 -5.67
CA PHE A 299 -7.75 3.81 -6.52
C PHE A 299 -8.55 3.86 -7.82
N ASP A 300 -9.35 4.90 -8.04
CA ASP A 300 -9.88 5.30 -9.35
C ASP A 300 -8.79 5.75 -10.34
N ASP A 301 -7.55 5.96 -9.86
CA ASP A 301 -6.36 6.11 -10.72
C ASP A 301 -6.11 4.90 -11.64
N TYR A 302 -6.63 3.72 -11.27
CA TYR A 302 -6.40 2.48 -12.01
C TYR A 302 -7.62 1.55 -12.08
N CYS A 303 -8.63 1.75 -11.25
CA CYS A 303 -9.92 1.11 -11.40
C CYS A 303 -10.74 1.87 -12.46
N THR A 304 -10.79 1.31 -13.66
CA THR A 304 -11.44 1.91 -14.82
C THR A 304 -12.62 1.03 -15.30
N PRO A 305 -13.49 1.51 -16.19
CA PRO A 305 -14.60 0.70 -16.71
C PRO A 305 -14.18 -0.62 -17.36
N GLU A 306 -12.93 -0.72 -17.83
CA GLU A 306 -12.33 -1.91 -18.45
C GLU A 306 -11.90 -3.00 -17.46
N ASN A 307 -11.82 -2.69 -16.16
CA ASN A 307 -11.38 -3.65 -15.14
C ASN A 307 -12.19 -3.61 -13.84
N SER A 308 -13.19 -2.73 -13.74
CA SER A 308 -13.92 -2.55 -12.49
C SER A 308 -15.32 -1.97 -12.68
N VAL A 309 -16.13 -2.14 -11.64
CA VAL A 309 -17.39 -1.42 -11.39
C VAL A 309 -17.24 -0.71 -10.05
N LEU A 310 -17.12 0.61 -10.10
CA LEU A 310 -17.06 1.46 -8.92
C LEU A 310 -18.45 2.01 -8.57
N THR A 311 -18.74 2.12 -7.28
CA THR A 311 -19.94 2.80 -6.77
C THR A 311 -19.58 3.83 -5.70
N HIS A 312 -20.42 4.83 -5.50
CA HIS A 312 -20.28 5.80 -4.41
C HIS A 312 -21.27 5.54 -3.26
N SER A 313 -22.15 4.55 -3.39
CA SER A 313 -23.07 4.15 -2.33
C SER A 313 -22.47 3.04 -1.46
N TRP A 314 -22.86 3.06 -0.18
CA TRP A 314 -22.54 2.04 0.81
C TRP A 314 -23.74 1.15 1.12
N ASP A 315 -24.85 1.33 0.39
CA ASP A 315 -26.08 0.59 0.60
C ASP A 315 -25.95 -0.82 0.04
N VAL A 316 -26.34 -1.81 0.85
CA VAL A 316 -26.26 -3.24 0.50
C VAL A 316 -26.87 -3.56 -0.86
N PRO A 317 -28.09 -3.08 -1.23
CA PRO A 317 -28.65 -3.35 -2.54
C PRO A 317 -27.81 -2.81 -3.70
N VAL A 318 -27.21 -1.63 -3.54
CA VAL A 318 -26.37 -1.00 -4.59
C VAL A 318 -25.03 -1.72 -4.71
N LEU A 319 -24.48 -2.22 -3.61
CA LEU A 319 -23.27 -3.05 -3.64
C LEU A 319 -23.52 -4.38 -4.35
N ALA A 320 -24.69 -5.00 -4.12
CA ALA A 320 -25.11 -6.20 -4.84
C ALA A 320 -25.29 -5.90 -6.35
N ASP A 321 -25.93 -4.79 -6.71
CA ASP A 321 -26.07 -4.35 -8.10
C ASP A 321 -24.71 -4.17 -8.80
N ALA A 322 -23.72 -3.63 -8.09
CA ALA A 322 -22.36 -3.46 -8.63
C ALA A 322 -21.70 -4.82 -8.93
N ILE A 323 -21.89 -5.83 -8.08
CA ILE A 323 -21.37 -7.19 -8.29
C ILE A 323 -22.07 -7.85 -9.48
N GLU A 324 -23.40 -7.74 -9.58
CA GLU A 324 -24.15 -8.28 -10.72
C GLU A 324 -23.77 -7.58 -12.04
N THR A 325 -23.60 -6.26 -12.01
CA THR A 325 -23.11 -5.49 -13.15
C THR A 325 -21.72 -5.97 -13.57
N ALA A 326 -20.82 -6.23 -12.62
CA ALA A 326 -19.49 -6.74 -12.92
C ALA A 326 -19.55 -8.17 -13.49
N ARG A 327 -20.40 -9.05 -12.95
CA ARG A 327 -20.66 -10.40 -13.49
C ARG A 327 -21.06 -10.31 -14.96
N ASP A 328 -22.04 -9.47 -15.27
CA ASP A 328 -22.63 -9.40 -16.60
C ASP A 328 -21.70 -8.69 -17.60
N ARG A 329 -20.93 -7.69 -17.16
CA ARG A 329 -19.96 -6.97 -18.00
C ARG A 329 -18.75 -7.82 -18.35
N PHE A 330 -18.24 -8.61 -17.41
CA PHE A 330 -16.94 -9.27 -17.55
C PHE A 330 -17.02 -10.77 -17.81
N ARG A 331 -18.23 -11.38 -17.85
CA ARG A 331 -18.44 -12.82 -18.13
C ARG A 331 -17.67 -13.38 -19.33
N GLU A 332 -17.47 -12.55 -20.36
CA GLU A 332 -16.81 -12.91 -21.63
C GLU A 332 -15.56 -12.07 -21.89
N ALA A 333 -15.12 -11.29 -20.90
CA ALA A 333 -13.90 -10.51 -21.01
C ALA A 333 -12.68 -11.43 -20.99
N ASP A 334 -11.63 -11.03 -21.72
CA ASP A 334 -10.32 -11.69 -21.63
C ASP A 334 -9.62 -11.30 -20.32
N PRO A 335 -9.34 -12.24 -19.40
CA PRO A 335 -8.60 -11.97 -18.18
C PRO A 335 -7.22 -11.34 -18.40
N ALA A 336 -6.56 -11.66 -19.52
CA ALA A 336 -5.28 -11.06 -19.86
C ALA A 336 -5.42 -9.56 -20.19
N ALA A 337 -6.52 -9.17 -20.86
CA ALA A 337 -6.82 -7.76 -21.13
C ALA A 337 -7.09 -6.98 -19.82
N ILE A 338 -7.84 -7.57 -18.88
CA ILE A 338 -8.06 -6.99 -17.55
C ILE A 338 -6.71 -6.81 -16.84
N ALA A 339 -5.88 -7.85 -16.81
CA ALA A 339 -4.58 -7.82 -16.15
C ALA A 339 -3.61 -6.78 -16.75
N ALA A 340 -3.64 -6.61 -18.07
CA ALA A 340 -2.78 -5.67 -18.78
C ALA A 340 -3.01 -4.21 -18.35
N THR A 341 -4.22 -3.85 -17.90
CA THR A 341 -4.54 -2.49 -17.42
C THR A 341 -3.71 -2.07 -16.19
N VAL A 342 -3.20 -3.04 -15.43
CA VAL A 342 -2.42 -2.82 -14.20
C VAL A 342 -0.96 -3.27 -14.35
N ARG A 343 -0.71 -4.48 -14.86
CA ARG A 343 0.64 -5.10 -14.87
C ARG A 343 1.72 -4.20 -15.49
N ALA A 344 1.40 -3.57 -16.61
CA ALA A 344 2.37 -2.70 -17.31
C ALA A 344 2.74 -1.45 -16.50
N ARG A 345 1.79 -0.91 -15.72
CA ARG A 345 1.94 0.36 -15.00
C ARG A 345 2.60 0.19 -13.64
N PHE A 346 2.40 -0.95 -12.98
CA PHE A 346 2.77 -1.16 -11.58
C PHE A 346 3.83 -2.27 -11.37
N SER A 347 4.41 -2.80 -12.44
CA SER A 347 5.54 -3.74 -12.35
C SER A 347 6.75 -3.12 -11.63
N ARG A 348 7.60 -3.95 -11.00
CA ARG A 348 8.85 -3.50 -10.39
C ARG A 348 9.73 -2.73 -11.37
N ALA A 349 9.82 -3.18 -12.62
CA ALA A 349 10.59 -2.52 -13.66
C ALA A 349 10.11 -1.07 -13.91
N GLU A 350 8.80 -0.85 -14.05
CA GLU A 350 8.27 0.50 -14.29
C GLU A 350 8.39 1.40 -13.06
N ILE A 351 8.09 0.89 -11.86
CA ILE A 351 8.23 1.66 -10.61
C ILE A 351 9.70 2.04 -10.38
N GLY A 352 10.62 1.11 -10.61
CA GLY A 352 12.06 1.36 -10.56
C GLY A 352 12.51 2.43 -11.55
N ALA A 353 11.97 2.40 -12.78
CA ALA A 353 12.24 3.40 -13.79
C ALA A 353 11.71 4.79 -13.38
N GLN A 354 10.52 4.88 -12.77
CA GLN A 354 9.94 6.12 -12.24
C GLN A 354 10.83 6.73 -11.15
N PHE A 355 11.22 5.94 -10.14
CA PHE A 355 12.14 6.42 -9.11
C PHE A 355 13.50 6.82 -9.68
N SER A 356 14.03 6.07 -10.65
CA SER A 356 15.29 6.41 -11.32
C SER A 356 15.23 7.75 -12.05
N ARG A 357 14.12 8.07 -12.71
CA ARG A 357 13.89 9.38 -13.33
C ARG A 357 13.84 10.47 -12.24
N LEU A 358 13.12 10.23 -11.15
CA LEU A 358 12.97 11.18 -10.06
C LEU A 358 14.30 11.46 -9.33
N TYR A 359 15.07 10.43 -9.01
CA TYR A 359 16.38 10.56 -8.37
C TYR A 359 17.33 11.42 -9.20
N ARG A 360 17.38 11.18 -10.52
CA ARG A 360 18.19 11.98 -11.44
C ARG A 360 17.73 13.44 -11.50
N ALA A 361 16.42 13.68 -11.54
CA ALA A 361 15.87 15.04 -11.55
C ALA A 361 16.23 15.81 -10.27
N VAL A 362 16.04 15.17 -9.11
CA VAL A 362 16.34 15.77 -7.80
C VAL A 362 17.85 16.02 -7.63
N ALA A 363 18.71 15.10 -8.06
CA ALA A 363 20.16 15.27 -7.99
C ALA A 363 20.69 16.41 -8.89
N ARG A 364 20.12 16.57 -10.10
CA ARG A 364 20.45 17.70 -11.00
C ARG A 364 20.06 19.05 -10.38
N ASN A 365 18.87 19.13 -9.78
CA ASN A 365 18.40 20.37 -9.15
C ASN A 365 19.18 20.73 -7.88
N ALA A 366 19.70 19.74 -7.15
CA ALA A 366 20.55 19.97 -5.97
C ALA A 366 21.94 20.49 -6.35
N SER A 367 22.55 19.95 -7.41
CA SER A 367 23.88 20.38 -7.91
C SER A 367 23.86 21.77 -8.55
N GLY A 368 22.81 22.13 -9.30
CA GLY A 368 22.65 23.45 -9.91
C GLY A 368 22.56 24.62 -8.91
N ARG A 369 22.15 24.36 -7.65
CA ARG A 369 22.07 25.38 -6.58
C ARG A 369 23.40 25.63 -5.86
N HIS A 370 24.44 24.84 -6.11
CA HIS A 370 25.78 25.03 -5.53
C HIS A 370 26.71 25.86 -6.42
N VAL A 371 26.43 26.01 -7.72
CA VAL A 371 27.27 26.78 -8.65
C VAL A 371 26.91 28.27 -8.69
N SER A 372 25.74 28.64 -8.16
CA SER A 372 25.19 30.01 -8.21
C SER A 372 25.22 30.76 -6.86
N ARG A 373 26.22 30.52 -6.01
CA ARG A 373 26.39 31.21 -4.73
C ARG A 373 27.79 31.76 -4.54
#